data_AF-A0A0C9WN34-F1
#
_entry.id   AF-A0A0C9WN34-F1
#
_cell.length_a   1.000
_cell.length_b   1.000
_cell.length_c   1.000
_cell.angle_alpha   90.00
_cell.angle_beta   90.00
_cell.angle_gamma   90.00
#
_symmetry.space_group_name_H-M   'P 1'
#
loop_
_entity.id
_entity.type
_entity.pdbx_description
1 polymer ?
#
loop_
_entity_poly.entity_id
_entity_poly.type
_entity_poly.pdbx_seq_one_letter_code
_entity_poly.pdbx_strand_id
1 'polypeptide(L)'
;TNGKGEKCHTPKDFDGSEDKYTTWLRTVNTYLRANESTVVTTSDESLFTTDVRKIDFALSYMITGRAANWAEHFTDTYTNPDGVFDTGLTWKQFVELLNTTFDVRRMKDKARVDLSTLKHKPGQLEQYILDFTSLASRTGYLLTGSVENPILPQLFLEHLNPSLQDKIETQKEPPEKLADIISDARKFD
;
A
#
# COMPACT_ATOMS: atom_id res chain seq x y z
N THR A 1 4.99 -38.47 -6.42
CA THR A 1 4.90 -37.23 -7.20
C THR A 1 5.28 -36.07 -6.30
N ASN A 2 6.38 -35.38 -6.60
CA ASN A 2 6.88 -34.24 -5.83
C ASN A 2 5.91 -33.07 -5.93
N GLY A 3 5.10 -32.84 -4.90
CA GLY A 3 4.38 -31.59 -4.72
C GLY A 3 5.37 -30.50 -4.35
N LYS A 4 6.02 -29.87 -5.36
CA LYS A 4 6.66 -28.57 -5.16
C LYS A 4 5.52 -27.59 -4.86
N GLY A 5 5.21 -27.41 -3.57
CA GLY A 5 4.34 -26.33 -3.14
C GLY A 5 4.86 -25.03 -3.75
N GLU A 6 3.98 -24.30 -4.44
CA GLU A 6 4.32 -23.03 -5.06
C GLU A 6 4.87 -22.10 -3.98
N LYS A 7 6.16 -21.74 -4.09
CA LYS A 7 6.79 -20.85 -3.13
C LYS A 7 6.16 -19.47 -3.27
N CYS A 8 5.52 -18.98 -2.21
CA CYS A 8 5.08 -17.60 -2.13
C CYS A 8 6.29 -16.67 -2.36
N HIS A 9 6.10 -15.59 -3.13
CA HIS A 9 7.17 -14.64 -3.39
C HIS A 9 7.64 -14.00 -2.08
N THR A 10 8.93 -14.17 -1.74
CA THR A 10 9.52 -13.57 -0.55
C THR A 10 9.64 -12.05 -0.72
N PRO A 11 9.55 -11.26 0.37
CA PRO A 11 9.85 -9.84 0.31
C PRO A 11 11.26 -9.57 -0.25
N LYS A 12 11.45 -8.38 -0.81
CA LYS A 12 12.79 -7.86 -1.14
C LYS A 12 13.32 -7.05 0.03
N ASP A 13 14.62 -6.82 0.03
CA ASP A 13 15.26 -5.94 1.00
C ASP A 13 14.72 -4.52 0.91
N PHE A 14 14.58 -3.88 2.07
CA PHE A 14 14.15 -2.50 2.22
C PHE A 14 15.32 -1.65 2.69
N ASP A 15 15.60 -0.59 1.94
CA ASP A 15 16.68 0.37 2.17
C ASP A 15 16.24 1.56 3.04
N GLY A 16 14.95 1.63 3.38
CA GLY A 16 14.35 2.75 4.09
C GLY A 16 13.72 3.81 3.17
N SER A 17 13.81 3.68 1.84
CA SER A 17 13.24 4.66 0.91
C SER A 17 11.73 4.84 1.08
N GLU A 18 11.28 6.09 1.16
CA GLU A 18 9.86 6.41 1.35
C GLU A 18 9.03 5.83 0.20
N ASP A 19 9.44 6.06 -1.06
CA ASP A 19 8.73 5.62 -2.26
C ASP A 19 8.55 4.09 -2.38
N LYS A 20 9.40 3.29 -1.73
CA LYS A 20 9.31 1.81 -1.75
C LYS A 20 8.62 1.23 -0.52
N TYR A 21 8.49 2.00 0.57
CA TYR A 21 8.03 1.48 1.87
C TYR A 21 6.67 0.78 1.78
N THR A 22 5.67 1.43 1.19
CA THR A 22 4.31 0.85 1.09
C THR A 22 4.29 -0.45 0.29
N THR A 23 5.05 -0.50 -0.82
CA THR A 23 5.15 -1.71 -1.65
C THR A 23 5.85 -2.82 -0.87
N TRP A 24 6.94 -2.53 -0.18
CA TRP A 24 7.66 -3.48 0.66
C TRP A 24 6.76 -4.05 1.78
N LEU A 25 6.14 -3.19 2.57
CA LEU A 25 5.26 -3.62 3.67
C LEU A 25 4.08 -4.47 3.16
N ARG A 26 3.54 -4.15 1.98
CA ARG A 26 2.51 -4.98 1.33
C ARG A 26 3.03 -6.38 0.98
N THR A 27 4.27 -6.50 0.50
CA THR A 27 4.88 -7.81 0.20
C THR A 27 5.11 -8.62 1.48
N VAL A 28 5.58 -8.00 2.56
CA VAL A 28 5.72 -8.64 3.89
C VAL A 28 4.36 -9.16 4.37
N ASN A 29 3.33 -8.33 4.42
CA ASN A 29 1.99 -8.75 4.84
C ASN A 29 1.37 -9.84 3.95
N THR A 30 1.70 -9.87 2.67
CA THR A 30 1.23 -10.92 1.76
C THR A 30 1.92 -12.24 2.06
N TYR A 31 3.23 -12.21 2.30
CA TYR A 31 3.99 -13.39 2.71
C TYR A 31 3.50 -13.93 4.06
N LEU A 32 3.33 -13.06 5.05
CA LEU A 32 2.83 -13.46 6.37
C LEU A 32 1.46 -14.15 6.26
N ARG A 33 0.50 -13.57 5.53
CA ARG A 33 -0.84 -14.18 5.33
C ARG A 33 -0.79 -15.51 4.61
N ALA A 34 0.06 -15.65 3.60
CA ALA A 34 0.21 -16.90 2.86
C ALA A 34 0.80 -18.04 3.72
N ASN A 35 1.53 -17.71 4.79
CA ASN A 35 2.24 -18.65 5.64
C ASN A 35 1.71 -18.68 7.09
N GLU A 36 0.61 -17.98 7.38
CA GLU A 36 0.05 -17.85 8.75
C GLU A 36 -0.46 -19.20 9.30
N SER A 37 -0.88 -20.11 8.41
CA SER A 37 -1.50 -21.39 8.77
C SER A 37 -0.95 -22.58 7.99
N THR A 38 0.27 -22.52 7.46
CA THR A 38 0.92 -23.74 6.94
C THR A 38 1.11 -24.71 8.09
N VAL A 39 0.17 -25.66 8.22
CA VAL A 39 0.25 -26.84 9.06
C VAL A 39 1.47 -27.62 8.57
N VAL A 40 2.62 -27.38 9.19
CA VAL A 40 3.74 -28.30 9.08
C VAL A 40 3.36 -29.50 9.93
N THR A 41 2.79 -30.52 9.28
CA THR A 41 2.69 -31.84 9.87
C THR A 41 4.10 -32.26 10.29
N THR A 42 4.29 -32.46 11.59
CA THR A 42 5.51 -32.73 12.37
C THR A 42 6.08 -31.51 13.11
N SER A 43 5.67 -31.42 14.39
CA SER A 43 6.36 -30.76 15.53
C SER A 43 6.80 -29.28 15.47
N ASP A 44 6.60 -28.56 14.37
CA ASP A 44 6.98 -27.15 14.29
C ASP A 44 5.73 -26.25 14.32
N GLU A 45 5.64 -25.42 15.35
CA GLU A 45 4.68 -24.33 15.43
C GLU A 45 4.69 -23.50 14.13
N SER A 46 3.52 -23.06 13.65
CA SER A 46 3.45 -22.20 12.46
C SER A 46 4.45 -21.03 12.57
N LEU A 47 5.16 -20.77 11.47
CA LEU A 47 6.33 -19.86 11.45
C LEU A 47 5.99 -18.44 11.93
N PHE A 48 4.71 -18.04 11.89
CA PHE A 48 4.26 -16.68 12.22
C PHE A 48 3.07 -16.64 13.18
N THR A 49 3.00 -17.57 14.13
CA THR A 49 1.93 -17.61 15.17
C THR A 49 1.97 -16.43 16.15
N THR A 50 3.14 -15.82 16.34
CA THR A 50 3.34 -14.72 17.30
C THR A 50 3.71 -13.43 16.60
N ASP A 51 3.33 -12.30 17.20
CA ASP A 51 3.68 -10.97 16.67
C ASP A 51 5.20 -10.77 16.64
N VAL A 52 5.94 -11.25 17.65
CA VAL A 52 7.41 -11.16 17.67
C VAL A 52 8.06 -11.85 16.47
N ARG A 53 7.56 -13.02 16.03
CA ARG A 53 8.07 -13.69 14.82
C ARG A 53 7.75 -12.92 13.55
N LYS A 54 6.58 -12.29 13.47
CA LYS A 54 6.21 -11.41 12.34
C LYS A 54 7.14 -10.19 12.27
N ILE A 55 7.44 -9.59 13.42
CA ILE A 55 8.35 -8.45 13.57
C ILE A 55 9.77 -8.82 13.16
N ASP A 56 10.32 -9.89 13.74
CA ASP A 56 11.67 -10.38 13.45
C ASP A 56 11.85 -10.70 11.95
N PHE A 57 10.84 -11.35 11.35
CA PHE A 57 10.81 -11.58 9.92
C PHE A 57 10.87 -10.29 9.10
N ALA A 58 10.12 -9.25 9.47
CA ALA A 58 10.18 -7.98 8.77
C ALA A 58 11.57 -7.31 8.90
N LEU A 59 12.16 -7.34 10.11
CA LEU A 59 13.49 -6.80 10.38
C LEU A 59 14.57 -7.51 9.55
N SER A 60 14.43 -8.81 9.27
CA SER A 60 15.39 -9.57 8.46
C SER A 60 15.55 -9.07 7.01
N TYR A 61 14.58 -8.29 6.49
CA TYR A 61 14.67 -7.65 5.17
C TYR A 61 15.10 -6.18 5.25
N MET A 62 15.33 -5.63 6.45
CA MET A 62 15.77 -4.25 6.65
C MET A 62 17.29 -4.22 6.84
N ILE A 63 18.04 -4.68 5.85
CA ILE A 63 19.50 -4.90 5.96
C ILE A 63 20.35 -3.90 5.15
N THR A 64 19.72 -2.92 4.50
CA THR A 64 20.43 -1.88 3.75
C THR A 64 19.93 -0.47 4.09
N GLY A 65 20.72 0.54 3.76
CA GLY A 65 20.34 1.95 3.85
C GLY A 65 19.94 2.40 5.27
N ARG A 66 19.00 3.35 5.37
CA ARG A 66 18.55 3.87 6.68
C ARG A 66 17.71 2.86 7.46
N ALA A 67 17.11 1.89 6.75
CA ALA A 67 16.35 0.82 7.38
C ALA A 67 17.24 -0.13 8.18
N ALA A 68 18.46 -0.42 7.70
CA ALA A 68 19.46 -1.19 8.44
C ALA A 68 19.75 -0.61 9.82
N ASN A 69 20.16 0.66 9.86
CA ASN A 69 20.50 1.33 11.11
C ASN A 69 19.31 1.37 12.08
N TRP A 70 18.09 1.58 11.55
CA TRP A 70 16.89 1.57 12.37
C TRP A 70 16.57 0.18 12.91
N ALA A 71 16.68 -0.86 12.08
CA ALA A 71 16.40 -2.24 12.46
C ALA A 71 17.42 -2.76 13.49
N GLU A 72 18.71 -2.44 13.31
CA GLU A 72 19.77 -2.73 14.28
C GLU A 72 19.46 -2.10 15.64
N HIS A 73 19.22 -0.78 15.66
CA HIS A 73 18.86 -0.08 16.90
C HIS A 73 17.58 -0.65 17.55
N PHE A 74 16.57 -0.98 16.75
CA PHE A 74 15.33 -1.57 17.25
C PHE A 74 15.59 -2.95 17.87
N THR A 75 16.33 -3.82 17.19
CA THR A 75 16.70 -5.13 17.70
C THR A 75 17.51 -5.02 19.00
N ASP A 76 18.50 -4.13 19.05
CA ASP A 76 19.30 -3.90 20.26
C ASP A 76 18.46 -3.40 21.44
N THR A 77 17.47 -2.55 21.17
CA THR A 77 16.58 -1.99 22.21
C THR A 77 15.70 -3.08 22.85
N TYR A 78 15.27 -4.06 22.06
CA TYR A 78 14.31 -5.10 22.47
C TYR A 78 14.95 -6.47 22.67
N THR A 79 16.28 -6.56 22.58
CA THR A 79 17.03 -7.76 22.95
C THR A 79 17.53 -7.60 24.37
N ASN A 80 17.14 -8.52 25.24
CA ASN A 80 17.62 -8.49 26.63
C ASN A 80 19.09 -8.93 26.72
N PRO A 81 19.76 -8.77 27.88
CA PRO A 81 21.15 -9.19 28.06
C PRO A 81 21.40 -10.69 27.83
N ASP A 82 20.38 -11.53 27.94
CA ASP A 82 20.44 -12.97 27.68
C ASP A 82 20.28 -13.31 26.18
N GLY A 83 20.14 -12.31 25.31
CA GLY A 83 19.99 -12.47 23.87
C GLY A 83 18.57 -12.83 23.42
N VAL A 84 17.58 -12.75 24.31
CA VAL A 84 16.17 -12.99 23.97
C VAL A 84 15.57 -11.71 23.39
N PHE A 85 15.14 -11.79 22.13
CA PHE A 85 14.38 -10.74 21.46
C PHE A 85 12.89 -10.85 21.81
N ASP A 86 12.37 -9.84 22.50
CA ASP A 86 10.95 -9.69 22.78
C ASP A 86 10.57 -8.22 22.85
N THR A 87 9.66 -7.81 21.97
CA THR A 87 9.25 -6.41 21.87
C THR A 87 8.06 -6.07 22.78
N GLY A 88 7.27 -7.06 23.18
CA GLY A 88 5.93 -6.85 23.74
C GLY A 88 4.94 -6.12 22.81
N LEU A 89 5.32 -5.84 21.56
CA LEU A 89 4.50 -5.14 20.58
C LEU A 89 3.66 -6.13 19.77
N THR A 90 2.44 -5.72 19.46
CA THR A 90 1.65 -6.37 18.41
C THR A 90 2.18 -6.01 17.03
N TRP A 91 1.91 -6.83 16.01
CA TRP A 91 2.26 -6.52 14.62
C TRP A 91 1.69 -5.16 14.17
N LYS A 92 0.48 -4.83 14.63
CA LYS A 92 -0.16 -3.54 14.34
C LYS A 92 0.65 -2.36 14.89
N GLN A 93 1.08 -2.42 16.15
CA GLN A 93 1.88 -1.35 16.77
C GLN A 93 3.25 -1.20 16.09
N PHE A 94 3.88 -2.31 15.73
CA PHE A 94 5.12 -2.26 14.95
C PHE A 94 4.94 -1.58 13.59
N VAL A 95 3.87 -1.91 12.86
CA VAL A 95 3.54 -1.25 11.59
C VAL A 95 3.27 0.25 11.77
N GLU A 96 2.62 0.67 12.85
CA GLU A 96 2.42 2.09 13.18
C GLU A 96 3.76 2.82 13.43
N LEU A 97 4.70 2.19 14.12
CA LEU A 97 6.04 2.73 14.33
C LEU A 97 6.82 2.86 13.01
N LEU A 98 6.75 1.84 12.15
CA LEU A 98 7.36 1.89 10.83
C LEU A 98 6.73 2.99 9.95
N ASN A 99 5.40 3.14 9.95
CA ASN A 99 4.70 4.18 9.20
C ASN A 99 5.15 5.59 9.62
N THR A 100 5.40 5.77 10.92
CA THR A 100 5.89 7.03 11.49
C THR A 100 7.37 7.27 11.12
N THR A 101 8.20 6.23 11.23
CA THR A 101 9.64 6.30 10.97
C THR A 101 9.95 6.56 9.50
N PHE A 102 9.24 5.88 8.60
CA PHE A 102 9.44 5.98 7.15
C PHE A 102 8.46 6.96 6.47
N ASP A 103 7.86 7.85 7.28
CA ASP A 103 6.98 8.97 6.94
C ASP A 103 5.99 8.73 5.78
N VAL A 104 5.17 7.69 5.94
CA VAL A 104 4.05 7.42 5.04
C VAL A 104 3.04 8.56 5.01
N ARG A 105 2.99 9.38 6.06
CA ARG A 105 2.11 10.55 6.12
C ARG A 105 2.49 11.57 5.07
N ARG A 106 3.76 11.95 4.99
CA ARG A 106 4.25 12.87 3.95
C ARG A 106 4.02 12.34 2.55
N MET A 107 4.15 11.04 2.33
CA MET A 107 3.81 10.43 1.04
C MET A 107 2.32 10.52 0.70
N LYS A 108 1.45 10.26 1.68
CA LYS A 108 -0.01 10.42 1.50
C LYS A 108 -0.37 11.87 1.21
N ASP A 109 0.23 12.81 1.94
CA ASP A 109 -0.01 14.24 1.75
C ASP A 109 0.52 14.71 0.39
N LYS A 110 1.70 14.25 -0.03
CA LYS A 110 2.21 14.48 -1.39
C LYS A 110 1.28 13.88 -2.44
N ALA A 111 0.81 12.64 -2.27
CA ALA A 111 -0.11 12.01 -3.21
C ALA A 111 -1.43 12.78 -3.31
N ARG A 112 -1.93 13.36 -2.21
CA ARG A 112 -3.12 14.23 -2.22
C ARG A 112 -2.88 15.52 -3.00
N VAL A 113 -1.72 16.16 -2.79
CA VAL A 113 -1.33 17.37 -3.53
C VAL A 113 -1.18 17.05 -5.03
N ASP A 114 -0.44 16.00 -5.37
CA ASP A 114 -0.24 15.56 -6.75
C ASP A 114 -1.59 15.19 -7.41
N LEU A 115 -2.49 14.50 -6.69
CA LEU A 115 -3.84 14.19 -7.18
C LEU A 115 -4.69 15.44 -7.41
N SER A 116 -4.62 16.43 -6.51
CA SER A 116 -5.35 17.70 -6.63
C SER A 116 -4.82 18.63 -7.73
N THR A 117 -3.66 18.32 -8.30
CA THR A 117 -3.02 19.12 -9.35
C THR A 117 -2.89 18.37 -10.67
N LEU A 118 -3.23 17.08 -10.70
CA LEU A 118 -3.25 16.26 -11.91
C LEU A 118 -4.25 16.86 -12.90
N LYS A 119 -3.88 17.00 -14.17
CA LYS A 119 -4.77 17.50 -15.23
C LYS A 119 -4.81 16.51 -16.39
N HIS A 120 -6.00 16.24 -16.91
CA HIS A 120 -6.18 15.49 -18.14
C HIS A 120 -5.70 16.33 -19.34
N LYS A 121 -4.63 15.89 -20.00
CA LYS A 121 -4.16 16.47 -21.26
C LYS A 121 -4.97 15.93 -22.44
N PRO A 122 -5.28 16.75 -23.47
CA PRO A 122 -6.02 16.29 -24.64
C PRO A 122 -5.40 15.03 -25.28
N GLY A 123 -6.24 14.03 -25.55
CA GLY A 123 -5.83 12.77 -26.19
C GLY A 123 -5.03 11.82 -25.30
N GLN A 124 -5.06 12.00 -23.97
CA GLN A 124 -4.32 11.17 -23.01
C GLN A 124 -5.21 10.59 -21.90
N LEU A 125 -6.47 10.28 -22.21
CA LEU A 125 -7.45 9.84 -21.22
C LEU A 125 -6.99 8.61 -20.44
N GLU A 126 -6.51 7.57 -21.12
CA GLU A 126 -6.07 6.34 -20.44
C GLU A 126 -4.86 6.57 -19.52
N GLN A 127 -3.92 7.44 -19.92
CA GLN A 127 -2.79 7.82 -19.07
C GLN A 127 -3.28 8.62 -17.85
N TYR A 128 -4.21 9.54 -18.05
CA TYR A 128 -4.83 10.29 -16.96
C TYR A 128 -5.56 9.36 -15.96
N ILE A 129 -6.35 8.40 -16.44
CA ILE A 129 -7.01 7.40 -15.59
C ILE A 129 -5.98 6.58 -14.80
N LEU A 130 -4.90 6.14 -15.45
CA LEU A 130 -3.83 5.37 -14.81
C LEU A 130 -3.15 6.19 -13.70
N ASP A 131 -2.75 7.43 -14.01
CA ASP A 131 -2.07 8.31 -13.06
C ASP A 131 -2.99 8.69 -11.89
N PHE A 132 -4.26 9.00 -12.17
CA PHE A 132 -5.25 9.34 -11.17
C PHE A 132 -5.49 8.18 -10.21
N THR A 133 -5.79 6.98 -10.72
CA THR A 133 -6.08 5.80 -9.89
C THR A 133 -4.85 5.36 -9.08
N SER A 134 -3.66 5.47 -9.67
CA SER A 134 -2.38 5.23 -8.98
C SER A 134 -2.18 6.20 -7.82
N LEU A 135 -2.33 7.51 -8.04
CA LEU A 135 -2.21 8.53 -7.00
C LEU A 135 -3.28 8.38 -5.91
N ALA A 136 -4.53 8.15 -6.29
CA ALA A 136 -5.64 7.93 -5.36
C ALA A 136 -5.42 6.70 -4.46
N SER A 137 -4.82 5.61 -4.98
CA SER A 137 -4.46 4.46 -4.15
C SER A 137 -3.41 4.78 -3.07
N ARG A 138 -2.60 5.82 -3.30
CA ARG A 138 -1.51 6.26 -2.39
C ARG A 138 -1.94 7.29 -1.37
N THR A 139 -3.12 7.91 -1.50
CA THR A 139 -3.64 8.87 -0.51
C THR A 139 -4.24 8.20 0.73
N GLY A 140 -4.52 6.88 0.62
CA GLY A 140 -5.31 6.12 1.59
C GLY A 140 -6.83 6.27 1.40
N TYR A 141 -7.29 6.87 0.30
CA TYR A 141 -8.71 6.90 -0.05
C TYR A 141 -9.16 5.56 -0.63
N LEU A 142 -10.40 5.18 -0.31
CA LEU A 142 -11.03 4.01 -0.90
C LEU A 142 -11.53 4.37 -2.31
N LEU A 143 -11.01 3.66 -3.31
CA LEU A 143 -11.37 3.82 -4.73
C LEU A 143 -12.73 3.18 -5.07
N THR A 144 -13.17 2.19 -4.31
CA THR A 144 -14.38 1.41 -4.57
C THR A 144 -15.00 0.90 -3.27
N GLY A 145 -16.28 0.49 -3.34
CA GLY A 145 -17.03 -0.10 -2.22
C GLY A 145 -18.13 0.83 -1.69
N SER A 146 -18.81 0.41 -0.63
CA SER A 146 -19.95 1.15 -0.05
C SER A 146 -19.57 2.48 0.61
N VAL A 147 -18.27 2.76 0.76
CA VAL A 147 -17.72 3.96 1.40
C VAL A 147 -16.59 4.53 0.53
N GLU A 148 -16.79 4.57 -0.79
CA GLU A 148 -15.92 5.33 -1.69
C GLU A 148 -15.75 6.76 -1.16
N ASN A 149 -14.52 7.29 -1.24
CA ASN A 149 -14.30 8.66 -0.79
C ASN A 149 -14.94 9.65 -1.78
N PRO A 150 -15.91 10.49 -1.36
CA PRO A 150 -16.67 11.35 -2.27
C PRO A 150 -15.81 12.42 -2.97
N ILE A 151 -14.59 12.69 -2.48
CA ILE A 151 -13.68 13.63 -3.13
C ILE A 151 -13.13 13.10 -4.45
N LEU A 152 -13.09 11.77 -4.64
CA LEU A 152 -12.46 11.16 -5.81
C LEU A 152 -13.25 11.39 -7.11
N PRO A 153 -14.58 11.13 -7.15
CA PRO A 153 -15.43 11.52 -8.28
C PRO A 153 -15.28 13.00 -8.64
N GLN A 154 -15.37 13.88 -7.63
CA GLN A 154 -15.30 15.33 -7.80
C GLN A 154 -13.96 15.76 -8.41
N LEU A 155 -12.83 15.33 -7.82
CA LEU A 155 -11.50 15.66 -8.32
C LEU A 155 -11.25 15.10 -9.73
N PHE A 156 -11.82 13.94 -10.06
CA PHE A 156 -11.65 13.37 -11.39
C PHE A 156 -12.32 14.23 -12.46
N LEU A 157 -13.56 14.67 -12.19
CA LEU A 157 -14.34 15.55 -13.08
C LEU A 157 -13.72 16.94 -13.21
N GLU A 158 -13.38 17.59 -12.10
CA GLU A 158 -12.77 18.93 -12.06
C GLU A 158 -11.47 19.04 -12.87
N HIS A 159 -10.79 17.90 -13.05
CA HIS A 159 -9.50 17.81 -13.72
C HIS A 159 -9.54 17.11 -15.06
N LEU A 160 -10.73 16.69 -15.50
CA LEU A 160 -10.96 16.26 -16.86
C LEU A 160 -10.79 17.45 -17.82
N ASN A 161 -10.62 17.19 -19.12
CA ASN A 161 -10.62 18.29 -20.06
C ASN A 161 -12.05 18.89 -20.12
N PRO A 162 -12.20 20.21 -20.36
CA PRO A 162 -13.52 20.85 -20.28
C PRO A 162 -14.56 20.24 -21.22
N SER A 163 -14.16 19.82 -22.43
CA SER A 163 -15.09 19.24 -23.39
C SER A 163 -15.68 17.90 -22.95
N LEU A 164 -14.92 17.04 -22.26
CA LEU A 164 -15.45 15.79 -21.72
C LEU A 164 -16.21 16.04 -20.43
N GLN A 165 -15.73 16.96 -19.60
CA GLN A 165 -16.41 17.36 -18.37
C GLN A 165 -17.84 17.80 -18.69
N ASP A 166 -18.00 18.75 -19.62
CA ASP A 166 -19.30 19.26 -20.05
C ASP A 166 -20.21 18.13 -20.57
N LYS A 167 -19.67 17.20 -21.38
CA LYS A 167 -20.46 16.06 -21.91
C LYS A 167 -20.97 15.14 -20.80
N ILE A 168 -20.17 14.92 -19.75
CA ILE A 168 -20.53 14.02 -18.64
C ILE A 168 -21.53 14.71 -17.71
N GLU A 169 -21.30 15.98 -17.36
CA GLU A 169 -22.13 16.74 -16.42
C GLU A 169 -23.50 17.12 -17.00
N THR A 170 -23.62 17.28 -18.32
CA THR A 170 -24.88 17.63 -19.00
C THR A 170 -25.77 16.42 -19.34
N GLN A 171 -25.36 15.21 -18.95
CA GLN A 171 -26.21 14.03 -19.11
C GLN A 171 -27.50 14.17 -18.31
N LYS A 172 -28.58 13.54 -18.79
CA LYS A 172 -29.88 13.54 -18.09
C LYS A 172 -29.76 13.02 -16.65
N GLU A 173 -28.89 12.03 -16.46
CA GLU A 173 -28.57 11.43 -15.16
C GLU A 173 -27.03 11.39 -15.05
N PRO A 174 -26.39 12.44 -14.49
CA PRO A 174 -24.95 12.49 -14.35
C PRO A 174 -24.41 11.40 -13.40
N PRO A 175 -23.30 10.73 -13.73
CA PRO A 175 -22.73 9.69 -12.88
C PRO A 175 -22.10 10.30 -11.61
N GLU A 176 -22.32 9.66 -10.46
CA GLU A 176 -21.77 10.11 -9.17
C GLU A 176 -20.54 9.30 -8.72
N LYS A 177 -20.42 8.04 -9.18
CA LYS A 177 -19.32 7.14 -8.77
C LYS A 177 -18.15 7.27 -9.73
N LEU A 178 -16.93 7.16 -9.22
CA LEU A 178 -15.72 7.29 -10.04
C LEU A 178 -15.71 6.26 -11.18
N ALA A 179 -16.15 5.02 -10.92
CA ALA A 179 -16.17 3.97 -11.94
C ALA A 179 -17.10 4.32 -13.12
N ASP A 180 -18.27 4.90 -12.83
CA ASP A 180 -19.26 5.29 -13.83
C ASP A 180 -18.77 6.52 -14.62
N ILE A 181 -18.18 7.50 -13.93
CA ILE A 181 -17.54 8.66 -14.56
C ILE A 181 -16.41 8.23 -15.50
N ILE A 182 -15.55 7.30 -15.08
CA ILE A 182 -14.48 6.76 -15.94
C ILE A 182 -15.05 6.06 -17.17
N SER A 183 -16.14 5.30 -17.01
CA SER A 183 -16.82 4.64 -18.12
C SER A 183 -17.37 5.65 -19.13
N ASP A 184 -18.00 6.71 -18.66
CA ASP A 184 -18.55 7.76 -19.53
C ASP A 184 -17.45 8.59 -20.19
N ALA A 185 -16.37 8.91 -19.49
CA ALA A 185 -15.21 9.58 -20.07
C ALA A 185 -14.65 8.79 -21.27
N ARG A 186 -14.50 7.47 -21.13
CA ARG A 186 -14.06 6.57 -22.23
C ARG A 186 -15.02 6.52 -23.41
N LYS A 187 -16.31 6.68 -23.14
CA LYS A 187 -17.35 6.68 -24.19
C LYS A 187 -17.36 7.99 -24.99
N PHE A 188 -16.94 9.10 -24.40
CA PHE A 188 -17.04 10.44 -24.97
C PHE A 188 -15.75 11.01 -25.55
N ASP A 189 -14.58 10.45 -25.19
CA ASP A 189 -13.25 10.72 -25.77
C ASP A 189 -13.18 10.30 -27.24
#